data_AF-A0A7R9U0P8-F1
#
_entry.id   AF-A0A7R9U0P8-F1
#
_cell.length_a   1.000
_cell.length_b   1.000
_cell.length_c   1.000
_cell.angle_alpha   90.00
_cell.angle_beta   90.00
_cell.angle_gamma   90.00
#
_symmetry.space_group_name_H-M   'P 1'
#
loop_
_entity.id
_entity.type
_entity.pdbx_description
1 polymer ?
#
loop_
_entity_poly.entity_id
_entity_poly.type
_entity_poly.pdbx_seq_one_letter_code
_entity_poly.pdbx_strand_id
1 'polypeptide(L)'
;VAMSSDDYGPGSQGSLLLCRDVLPRMSSFFHCTSDLSAAAHWAVNSLNLQFSADGDGANDMQIACSFGLLADAQFAQQDVHGAEKLYTQALDMKRTVYGSDAKNADVAETLRKLANVKVLMWDLPGARRLCEEALDMMRSVHGSSAKTRDVARSLYSLGFVSSMMKDLDRAQELFGQALEMMRSMPNLDHAQMDIAMAIQSLADVKLDTHDLDVSCRLYEQVL
;
A
#
# COMPACT_ATOMS: atom_id res chain seq x y z
N VAL A 1 22.52 -25.61 -10.67
CA VAL A 1 22.93 -26.77 -9.86
C VAL A 1 21.96 -26.85 -8.70
N ALA A 2 21.05 -27.81 -8.72
CA ALA A 2 20.10 -28.02 -7.62
C ALA A 2 20.88 -28.52 -6.41
N MET A 3 20.88 -27.76 -5.31
CA MET A 3 21.55 -28.15 -4.07
C MET A 3 20.59 -28.98 -3.23
N SER A 4 20.96 -30.24 -2.96
CA SER A 4 20.21 -31.18 -2.13
C SER A 4 20.29 -30.80 -0.64
N SER A 5 19.24 -31.15 0.10
CA SER A 5 18.97 -30.83 1.51
C SER A 5 19.96 -31.35 2.56
N ASP A 6 20.99 -32.10 2.16
CA ASP A 6 21.72 -32.98 3.09
C ASP A 6 23.10 -32.46 3.53
N ASP A 7 23.49 -31.22 3.18
CA ASP A 7 24.83 -30.66 3.44
C ASP A 7 24.91 -29.64 4.60
N TYR A 8 23.94 -29.65 5.52
CA TYR A 8 23.88 -28.66 6.61
C TYR A 8 24.57 -29.12 7.91
N GLY A 9 25.87 -28.82 8.08
CA GLY A 9 26.59 -28.89 9.36
C GLY A 9 26.19 -27.76 10.34
N PRO A 10 26.47 -27.81 11.65
CA PRO A 10 25.95 -26.86 12.65
C PRO A 10 26.29 -25.36 12.42
N GLY A 11 27.32 -25.05 11.61
CA GLY A 11 27.61 -23.67 11.17
C GLY A 11 26.70 -23.14 10.05
N SER A 12 26.02 -24.02 9.32
CA SER A 12 25.20 -23.67 8.15
C SER A 12 23.76 -23.25 8.52
N GLN A 13 23.22 -23.76 9.65
CA GLN A 13 21.96 -23.26 10.21
C GLN A 13 22.10 -21.82 10.72
N GLY A 14 23.25 -21.48 11.32
CA GLY A 14 23.53 -20.10 11.75
C GLY A 14 23.59 -19.10 10.58
N SER A 15 24.20 -19.49 9.46
CA SER A 15 24.21 -18.66 8.25
C SER A 15 22.83 -18.56 7.58
N LEU A 16 22.03 -19.64 7.60
CA LEU A 16 20.66 -19.61 7.09
C LEU A 16 19.76 -18.66 7.89
N LEU A 17 19.85 -18.70 9.22
CA LEU A 17 19.10 -17.80 10.11
C LEU A 17 19.49 -16.34 9.86
N LEU A 18 20.80 -16.07 9.70
CA LEU A 18 21.27 -14.73 9.36
C LEU A 18 20.72 -14.25 8.00
N CYS A 19 20.70 -15.11 6.99
CA CYS A 19 20.12 -14.78 5.69
C CYS A 19 18.60 -14.55 5.77
N ARG A 20 17.86 -15.34 6.57
CA ARG A 20 16.42 -15.18 6.81
C ARG A 20 16.08 -13.78 7.33
N ASP A 21 16.94 -13.19 8.16
CA ASP A 21 16.73 -11.85 8.71
C ASP A 21 17.26 -10.73 7.82
N VAL A 22 18.33 -10.96 7.07
CA VAL A 22 19.01 -9.93 6.26
C VAL A 22 18.30 -9.68 4.92
N LEU A 23 17.83 -10.73 4.23
CA LEU A 23 17.22 -10.59 2.90
C LEU A 23 15.94 -9.73 2.91
N PRO A 24 14.99 -9.89 3.84
CA PRO A 24 13.83 -9.00 3.94
C PRO A 24 14.21 -7.53 4.20
N ARG A 25 15.25 -7.30 5.02
CA ARG A 25 15.76 -5.96 5.33
C ARG A 25 16.40 -5.31 4.12
N MET A 26 17.16 -6.07 3.34
CA MET A 26 17.73 -5.61 2.06
C MET A 26 16.62 -5.22 1.09
N SER A 27 15.59 -6.06 0.94
CA SER A 27 14.45 -5.76 0.07
C SER A 27 13.73 -4.48 0.52
N SER A 28 13.47 -4.34 1.82
CA SER A 28 12.85 -3.13 2.38
C SER A 28 13.73 -1.88 2.21
N PHE A 29 15.05 -2.01 2.38
CA PHE A 29 16.00 -0.92 2.16
C PHE A 29 15.94 -0.41 0.71
N PHE A 30 16.03 -1.32 -0.27
CA PHE A 30 15.97 -0.93 -1.68
C PHE A 30 14.59 -0.38 -2.09
N HIS A 31 13.52 -0.88 -1.47
CA HIS A 31 12.18 -0.32 -1.64
C HIS A 31 12.12 1.13 -1.13
N CYS A 32 12.70 1.43 0.04
CA CYS A 32 12.80 2.80 0.55
C CYS A 32 13.66 3.71 -0.35
N THR A 33 14.70 3.18 -1.01
CA THR A 33 15.49 3.92 -1.99
C THR A 33 14.86 3.95 -3.39
N SER A 34 13.62 3.48 -3.54
CA SER A 34 12.88 3.41 -4.81
C SER A 34 13.53 2.54 -5.91
N ASP A 35 14.48 1.68 -5.57
CA ASP A 35 15.03 0.68 -6.48
C ASP A 35 14.18 -0.59 -6.40
N LEU A 36 13.07 -0.57 -7.13
CA LEU A 36 12.09 -1.66 -7.11
C LEU A 36 12.63 -2.94 -7.75
N SER A 37 13.61 -2.85 -8.65
CA SER A 37 14.24 -4.02 -9.26
C SER A 37 15.11 -4.75 -8.24
N ALA A 38 15.97 -4.02 -7.53
CA ALA A 38 16.75 -4.59 -6.44
C ALA A 38 15.83 -5.10 -5.31
N ALA A 39 14.81 -4.33 -4.93
CA ALA A 39 13.84 -4.74 -3.92
C ALA A 39 13.18 -6.08 -4.28
N ALA A 40 12.72 -6.22 -5.52
CA ALA A 40 12.14 -7.47 -6.03
C ALA A 40 13.14 -8.62 -6.02
N HIS A 41 14.37 -8.38 -6.47
CA HIS A 41 15.43 -9.39 -6.44
C HIS A 41 15.65 -9.94 -5.02
N TRP A 42 15.76 -9.06 -4.02
CA TRP A 42 15.94 -9.48 -2.63
C TRP A 42 14.69 -10.17 -2.05
N ALA A 43 13.48 -9.73 -2.44
CA ALA A 43 12.23 -10.39 -2.03
C ALA A 43 12.10 -11.81 -2.60
N VAL A 44 12.44 -12.04 -3.88
CA VAL A 44 12.46 -13.39 -4.46
C VAL A 44 13.45 -14.30 -3.73
N ASN A 45 14.65 -13.80 -3.44
CA ASN A 45 15.65 -14.57 -2.70
C ASN A 45 15.18 -14.91 -1.28
N SER A 46 14.51 -13.97 -0.60
CA SER A 46 13.91 -14.21 0.70
C SER A 46 12.85 -15.31 0.66
N LEU A 47 11.94 -15.26 -0.32
CA LEU A 47 10.90 -16.26 -0.51
C LEU A 47 11.49 -17.65 -0.79
N ASN A 48 12.45 -17.75 -1.70
CA ASN A 48 13.09 -19.02 -2.03
C ASN A 48 13.72 -19.69 -0.80
N LEU A 49 14.39 -18.88 0.04
CA LEU A 49 15.01 -19.37 1.27
C LEU A 49 13.95 -19.82 2.29
N GLN A 50 12.87 -19.06 2.47
CA GLN A 50 11.78 -19.39 3.39
C GLN A 50 11.00 -20.64 2.96
N PHE A 51 10.62 -20.77 1.68
CA PHE A 51 9.95 -21.96 1.17
C PHE A 51 10.85 -23.20 1.22
N SER A 52 12.17 -23.05 1.05
CA SER A 52 13.11 -24.18 1.20
C SER A 52 13.27 -24.66 2.64
N ALA A 53 13.09 -23.77 3.62
CA ALA A 53 13.27 -24.07 5.04
C ALA A 53 11.98 -24.57 5.72
N ASP A 54 10.85 -23.94 5.42
CA ASP A 54 9.59 -24.13 6.14
C ASP A 54 8.52 -24.89 5.31
N GLY A 55 8.78 -25.15 4.02
CA GLY A 55 7.84 -25.78 3.08
C GLY A 55 6.65 -24.88 2.66
N ASP A 56 5.69 -25.43 1.92
CA ASP A 56 4.52 -24.69 1.38
C ASP A 56 3.56 -24.16 2.47
N GLY A 57 3.72 -24.58 3.72
CA GLY A 57 2.89 -24.18 4.85
C GLY A 57 3.38 -22.95 5.62
N ALA A 58 4.45 -22.30 5.16
CA ALA A 58 5.04 -21.15 5.82
C ALA A 58 4.10 -19.93 5.73
N ASN A 59 3.34 -19.70 6.79
CA ASN A 59 2.44 -18.55 6.90
C ASN A 59 3.04 -17.54 7.88
N ASP A 60 4.18 -16.95 7.47
CA ASP A 60 4.92 -15.95 8.23
C ASP A 60 4.67 -14.55 7.66
N MET A 61 4.60 -13.56 8.54
CA MET A 61 4.50 -12.14 8.19
C MET A 61 5.59 -11.71 7.19
N GLN A 62 6.80 -12.29 7.30
CA GLN A 62 7.90 -11.98 6.39
C GLN A 62 7.62 -12.38 4.94
N ILE A 63 6.90 -13.49 4.73
CA ILE A 63 6.52 -13.96 3.39
C ILE A 63 5.47 -13.02 2.81
N ALA A 64 4.48 -12.63 3.61
CA ALA A 64 3.46 -11.69 3.19
C ALA A 64 4.05 -10.30 2.82
N CYS A 65 5.04 -9.82 3.58
CA CYS A 65 5.79 -8.61 3.24
C CYS A 65 6.54 -8.77 1.90
N SER A 66 7.19 -9.90 1.68
CA SER A 66 7.94 -10.17 0.44
C SER A 66 7.02 -10.20 -0.79
N PHE A 67 5.83 -10.80 -0.68
CA PHE A 67 4.82 -10.72 -1.74
C PHE A 67 4.35 -9.29 -2.00
N GLY A 68 4.14 -8.49 -0.96
CA GLY A 68 3.81 -7.07 -1.11
C GLY A 68 4.86 -6.28 -1.89
N LEU A 69 6.15 -6.50 -1.59
CA LEU A 69 7.27 -5.83 -2.27
C LEU A 69 7.40 -6.25 -3.74
N LEU A 70 7.16 -7.53 -4.04
CA LEU A 70 7.11 -8.00 -5.43
C LEU A 70 5.91 -7.42 -6.19
N ALA A 71 4.76 -7.28 -5.52
CA ALA A 71 3.58 -6.64 -6.09
C ALA A 71 3.84 -5.16 -6.42
N ASP A 72 4.53 -4.42 -5.54
CA ASP A 72 4.97 -3.03 -5.81
C ASP A 72 5.86 -2.97 -7.06
N ALA A 73 6.80 -3.90 -7.20
CA ALA A 73 7.70 -3.95 -8.35
C ALA A 73 6.99 -4.32 -9.66
N GLN A 74 6.01 -5.23 -9.63
CA GLN A 74 5.19 -5.57 -10.79
C GLN A 74 4.28 -4.42 -11.19
N PHE A 75 3.67 -3.75 -10.20
CA PHE A 75 2.84 -2.58 -10.42
C PHE A 75 3.62 -1.46 -11.13
N ALA A 76 4.86 -1.21 -10.70
CA ALA A 76 5.74 -0.22 -11.34
C ALA A 76 6.16 -0.61 -12.77
N GLN A 77 6.20 -1.91 -13.08
CA GLN A 77 6.42 -2.43 -14.44
C GLN A 77 5.15 -2.47 -15.28
N GLN A 78 4.02 -1.94 -14.79
CA GLN A 78 2.70 -1.99 -15.42
C GLN A 78 2.14 -3.41 -15.63
N ASP A 79 2.69 -4.41 -14.93
CA ASP A 79 2.07 -5.73 -14.83
C ASP A 79 0.98 -5.71 -13.75
N VAL A 80 -0.18 -5.17 -14.13
CA VAL A 80 -1.31 -4.96 -13.23
C VAL A 80 -1.89 -6.30 -12.73
N HIS A 81 -1.93 -7.32 -13.60
CA HIS A 81 -2.46 -8.64 -13.23
C HIS A 81 -1.51 -9.42 -12.31
N GLY A 82 -0.21 -9.33 -12.55
CA GLY A 82 0.78 -9.84 -11.61
C GLY A 82 0.63 -9.20 -10.24
N ALA A 83 0.57 -7.86 -10.21
CA ALA A 83 0.44 -7.10 -8.97
C ALA A 83 -0.85 -7.47 -8.20
N GLU A 84 -1.98 -7.61 -8.90
CA GLU A 84 -3.25 -8.05 -8.30
C GLU A 84 -3.10 -9.39 -7.58
N LYS A 85 -2.51 -10.38 -8.26
CA LYS A 85 -2.30 -11.73 -7.71
C LYS A 85 -1.41 -11.67 -6.46
N LEU A 86 -0.29 -10.97 -6.53
CA LEU A 86 0.66 -10.88 -5.43
C LEU A 86 0.12 -10.12 -4.23
N TYR A 87 -0.59 -9.00 -4.44
CA TYR A 87 -1.25 -8.29 -3.34
C TYR A 87 -2.36 -9.12 -2.69
N THR A 88 -3.12 -9.89 -3.47
CA THR A 88 -4.15 -10.79 -2.94
C THR A 88 -3.51 -11.87 -2.08
N GLN A 89 -2.42 -12.49 -2.53
CA GLN A 89 -1.67 -13.47 -1.73
C GLN A 89 -1.12 -12.85 -0.44
N ALA A 90 -0.51 -11.65 -0.52
CA ALA A 90 -0.04 -10.94 0.66
C ALA A 90 -1.18 -10.63 1.65
N LEU A 91 -2.35 -10.24 1.15
CA LEU A 91 -3.52 -9.92 1.95
C LEU A 91 -4.06 -11.14 2.70
N ASP A 92 -4.23 -12.27 2.00
CA ASP A 92 -4.75 -13.51 2.58
C ASP A 92 -3.80 -14.06 3.66
N MET A 93 -2.49 -13.98 3.43
CA MET A 93 -1.50 -14.35 4.44
C MET A 93 -1.56 -13.43 5.66
N LYS A 94 -1.58 -12.09 5.46
CA LYS A 94 -1.69 -11.14 6.58
C LYS A 94 -2.97 -11.36 7.40
N ARG A 95 -4.10 -11.62 6.75
CA ARG A 95 -5.36 -11.96 7.43
C ARG A 95 -5.27 -13.28 8.19
N THR A 96 -4.52 -14.26 7.69
CA THR A 96 -4.31 -15.52 8.41
C THR A 96 -3.40 -15.33 9.63
N VAL A 97 -2.31 -14.57 9.48
CA VAL A 97 -1.32 -14.31 10.54
C VAL A 97 -1.92 -13.49 11.68
N TYR A 98 -2.66 -12.42 11.37
CA TYR A 98 -3.27 -11.57 12.38
C TYR A 98 -4.63 -12.08 12.88
N GLY A 99 -5.27 -12.98 12.14
CA GLY A 99 -6.68 -13.34 12.31
C GLY A 99 -7.57 -12.45 11.47
N SER A 100 -8.63 -13.03 10.88
CA SER A 100 -9.51 -12.35 9.91
C SER A 100 -10.16 -11.06 10.44
N ASP A 101 -10.36 -11.00 11.75
CA ASP A 101 -11.06 -9.90 12.42
C ASP A 101 -10.11 -8.85 13.01
N ALA A 102 -8.80 -9.10 12.96
CA ALA A 102 -7.81 -8.19 13.52
C ALA A 102 -7.72 -6.90 12.69
N LYS A 103 -7.88 -5.78 13.38
CA LYS A 103 -7.69 -4.45 12.80
C LYS A 103 -6.19 -4.16 12.80
N ASN A 104 -5.58 -4.09 11.62
CA ASN A 104 -4.14 -3.93 11.49
C ASN A 104 -3.78 -2.96 10.35
N ALA A 105 -2.88 -2.00 10.63
CA ALA A 105 -2.45 -1.02 9.65
C ALA A 105 -1.78 -1.66 8.41
N ASP A 106 -1.06 -2.78 8.58
CA ASP A 106 -0.41 -3.49 7.46
C ASP A 106 -1.42 -4.12 6.51
N VAL A 107 -2.55 -4.59 7.03
CA VAL A 107 -3.66 -5.16 6.22
C VAL A 107 -4.34 -4.03 5.46
N ALA A 108 -4.65 -2.94 6.14
CA ALA A 108 -5.27 -1.76 5.54
C ALA A 108 -4.40 -1.14 4.43
N GLU A 109 -3.08 -1.09 4.61
CA GLU A 109 -2.16 -0.63 3.56
C GLU A 109 -2.17 -1.55 2.33
N THR A 110 -2.17 -2.88 2.52
CA THR A 110 -2.29 -3.83 1.40
C THR A 110 -3.64 -3.70 0.69
N LEU A 111 -4.75 -3.51 1.42
CA LEU A 111 -6.07 -3.25 0.84
C LEU A 111 -6.06 -2.00 -0.04
N ARG A 112 -5.46 -0.90 0.46
CA ARG A 112 -5.33 0.36 -0.29
C ARG A 112 -4.49 0.19 -1.56
N LYS A 113 -3.38 -0.55 -1.49
CA LYS A 113 -2.56 -0.87 -2.67
C LYS A 113 -3.32 -1.71 -3.69
N LEU A 114 -4.05 -2.75 -3.24
CA LEU A 114 -4.90 -3.56 -4.11
C LEU A 114 -6.03 -2.72 -4.74
N ALA A 115 -6.59 -1.75 -4.01
CA ALA A 115 -7.59 -0.82 -4.57
C ALA A 115 -7.03 -0.01 -5.74
N ASN A 116 -5.78 0.48 -5.65
CA ASN A 116 -5.12 1.16 -6.77
C ASN A 116 -4.97 0.25 -8.00
N VAL A 117 -4.63 -1.03 -7.78
CA VAL A 117 -4.59 -2.03 -8.86
C VAL A 117 -5.97 -2.19 -9.50
N LYS A 118 -7.04 -2.30 -8.70
CA LYS A 118 -8.42 -2.39 -9.19
C LYS A 118 -8.84 -1.17 -10.01
N VAL A 119 -8.39 0.04 -9.65
CA VAL A 119 -8.61 1.24 -10.46
C VAL A 119 -7.97 1.10 -11.84
N LEU A 120 -6.71 0.66 -11.93
CA LEU A 120 -6.04 0.45 -13.22
C LEU A 120 -6.72 -0.62 -14.09
N MET A 121 -7.36 -1.59 -13.44
CA MET A 121 -8.18 -2.61 -14.11
C MET A 121 -9.60 -2.14 -14.45
N TRP A 122 -9.95 -0.88 -14.16
CA TRP A 122 -11.31 -0.33 -14.29
C TRP A 122 -12.38 -1.03 -13.43
N ASP A 123 -11.99 -1.83 -12.44
CA ASP A 123 -12.90 -2.38 -11.42
C ASP A 123 -13.11 -1.35 -10.29
N LEU A 124 -13.77 -0.24 -10.64
CA LEU A 124 -14.06 0.85 -9.70
C LEU A 124 -14.92 0.41 -8.50
N PRO A 125 -15.96 -0.46 -8.65
CA PRO A 125 -16.70 -0.99 -7.51
C PRO A 125 -15.84 -1.86 -6.58
N GLY A 126 -14.92 -2.66 -7.13
CA GLY A 126 -13.93 -3.39 -6.35
C GLY A 126 -12.99 -2.46 -5.59
N ALA A 127 -12.45 -1.45 -6.27
CA ALA A 127 -11.57 -0.44 -5.66
C ALA A 127 -12.27 0.31 -4.52
N ARG A 128 -13.54 0.70 -4.69
CA ARG A 128 -14.33 1.41 -3.67
C ARG A 128 -14.43 0.57 -2.39
N ARG A 129 -14.84 -0.70 -2.53
CA ARG A 129 -14.97 -1.62 -1.38
C ARG A 129 -13.65 -1.80 -0.62
N LEU A 130 -12.54 -1.95 -1.34
CA LEU A 130 -11.22 -2.11 -0.73
C LEU A 130 -10.77 -0.82 -0.01
N CYS A 131 -11.01 0.35 -0.59
CA CYS A 131 -10.72 1.63 0.05
C CYS A 131 -11.57 1.87 1.32
N GLU A 132 -12.86 1.52 1.28
CA GLU A 132 -13.76 1.60 2.44
C GLU A 132 -13.29 0.66 3.57
N GLU A 133 -12.96 -0.58 3.25
CA GLU A 133 -12.43 -1.54 4.22
C GLU A 133 -11.11 -1.05 4.84
N ALA A 134 -10.19 -0.54 4.03
CA ALA A 134 -8.93 0.03 4.51
C ALA A 134 -9.15 1.23 5.43
N LEU A 135 -10.09 2.12 5.10
CA LEU A 135 -10.40 3.30 5.90
C LEU A 135 -11.01 2.92 7.26
N ASP A 136 -11.98 2.00 7.27
CA ASP A 136 -12.63 1.53 8.49
C ASP A 136 -11.63 0.83 9.41
N MET A 137 -10.71 0.06 8.82
CA MET A 137 -9.63 -0.58 9.56
C MET A 137 -8.66 0.46 10.15
N MET A 138 -8.21 1.45 9.38
CA MET A 138 -7.32 2.51 9.88
C MET A 138 -7.96 3.34 11.00
N ARG A 139 -9.26 3.65 10.88
CA ARG A 139 -10.04 4.32 11.93
C ARG A 139 -10.15 3.45 13.19
N SER A 140 -10.31 2.15 13.03
CA SER A 140 -10.35 1.23 14.18
C SER A 140 -8.99 1.13 14.89
N VAL A 141 -7.89 1.10 14.13
CA VAL A 141 -6.51 0.99 14.67
C VAL A 141 -6.12 2.23 15.48
N HIS A 142 -6.37 3.42 14.94
CA HIS A 142 -5.91 4.66 15.55
C HIS A 142 -6.97 5.30 16.47
N GLY A 143 -8.22 4.84 16.40
CA GLY A 143 -9.39 5.47 16.98
C GLY A 143 -10.08 6.39 15.96
N SER A 144 -11.41 6.44 15.99
CA SER A 144 -12.24 7.11 14.96
C SER A 144 -11.97 8.62 14.84
N SER A 145 -11.40 9.24 15.87
CA SER A 145 -11.03 10.66 15.92
C SER A 145 -9.56 10.94 15.61
N ALA A 146 -8.77 9.91 15.31
CA ALA A 146 -7.33 10.07 15.12
C ALA A 146 -7.04 10.75 13.78
N LYS A 147 -6.34 11.88 13.86
CA LYS A 147 -5.86 12.63 12.70
C LYS A 147 -4.48 12.11 12.29
N THR A 148 -4.44 10.93 11.68
CA THR A 148 -3.20 10.30 11.22
C THR A 148 -3.04 10.41 9.71
N ARG A 149 -1.79 10.42 9.26
CA ARG A 149 -1.45 10.44 7.83
C ARG A 149 -2.09 9.27 7.08
N ASP A 150 -2.15 8.10 7.71
CA ASP A 150 -2.69 6.90 7.08
C ASP A 150 -4.21 7.00 6.85
N VAL A 151 -4.96 7.55 7.82
CA VAL A 151 -6.40 7.82 7.65
C VAL A 151 -6.61 8.84 6.53
N ALA A 152 -5.79 9.90 6.48
CA ALA A 152 -5.88 10.90 5.42
C ALA A 152 -5.59 10.33 4.02
N ARG A 153 -4.58 9.45 3.89
CA ARG A 153 -4.27 8.77 2.61
C ARG A 153 -5.38 7.80 2.18
N SER A 154 -6.03 7.11 3.12
CA SER A 154 -7.18 6.26 2.81
C SER A 154 -8.39 7.08 2.37
N LEU A 155 -8.68 8.21 3.02
CA LEU A 155 -9.72 9.16 2.59
C LEU A 155 -9.44 9.69 1.18
N TYR A 156 -8.21 10.10 0.90
CA TYR A 156 -7.79 10.55 -0.42
C TYR A 156 -7.99 9.46 -1.48
N SER A 157 -7.58 8.22 -1.19
CA SER A 157 -7.70 7.09 -2.13
C SER A 157 -9.18 6.79 -2.45
N LEU A 158 -10.07 6.86 -1.44
CA LEU A 158 -11.51 6.73 -1.67
C LEU A 158 -12.07 7.90 -2.48
N GLY A 159 -11.60 9.13 -2.23
CA GLY A 159 -11.98 10.33 -3.00
C GLY A 159 -11.60 10.20 -4.48
N PHE A 160 -10.41 9.66 -4.76
CA PHE A 160 -9.95 9.37 -6.11
C PHE A 160 -10.85 8.35 -6.82
N VAL A 161 -11.19 7.25 -6.15
CA VAL A 161 -12.12 6.25 -6.70
C VAL A 161 -13.50 6.87 -6.96
N SER A 162 -14.03 7.68 -6.03
CA SER A 162 -15.30 8.39 -6.21
C SER A 162 -15.27 9.33 -7.42
N SER A 163 -14.17 10.09 -7.61
CA SER A 163 -14.00 10.96 -8.78
C SER A 163 -14.00 10.17 -10.09
N MET A 164 -13.30 9.03 -10.13
CA MET A 164 -13.30 8.13 -11.29
C MET A 164 -14.68 7.54 -11.59
N MET A 165 -15.50 7.32 -10.57
CA MET A 165 -16.90 6.91 -10.71
C MET A 165 -17.86 8.06 -11.06
N LYS A 166 -17.36 9.29 -11.25
CA LYS A 166 -18.14 10.51 -11.46
C LYS A 166 -19.09 10.88 -10.31
N ASP A 167 -18.78 10.39 -9.12
CA ASP A 167 -19.42 10.76 -7.85
C ASP A 167 -18.69 11.98 -7.27
N LEU A 168 -18.83 13.12 -7.95
CA LEU A 168 -18.03 14.33 -7.71
C LEU A 168 -18.31 14.96 -6.34
N ASP A 169 -19.56 14.90 -5.87
CA ASP A 169 -19.94 15.40 -4.54
C ASP A 169 -19.20 14.62 -3.44
N ARG A 170 -19.21 13.29 -3.54
CA ARG A 170 -18.50 12.43 -2.59
C ARG A 170 -16.98 12.60 -2.68
N ALA A 171 -16.44 12.73 -3.89
CA ALA A 171 -15.01 13.00 -4.10
C ALA A 171 -14.59 14.31 -3.42
N GLN A 172 -15.37 15.38 -3.60
CA GLN A 172 -15.11 16.68 -2.99
C GLN A 172 -15.10 16.58 -1.45
N GLU A 173 -16.09 15.90 -0.87
CA GLU A 173 -16.17 15.69 0.58
C GLU A 173 -14.93 14.94 1.11
N LEU A 174 -14.55 13.85 0.44
CA LEU A 174 -13.45 12.99 0.85
C LEU A 174 -12.09 13.67 0.71
N PHE A 175 -11.84 14.35 -0.40
CA PHE A 175 -10.60 15.12 -0.57
C PHE A 175 -10.52 16.30 0.42
N GLY A 176 -11.66 16.96 0.71
CA GLY A 176 -11.74 18.01 1.71
C GLY A 176 -11.37 17.50 3.12
N GLN A 177 -11.92 16.36 3.52
CA GLN A 177 -11.59 15.72 4.81
C GLN A 177 -10.11 15.31 4.88
N ALA A 178 -9.57 14.73 3.80
CA ALA A 178 -8.16 14.36 3.74
C ALA A 178 -7.24 15.60 3.89
N LEU A 179 -7.54 16.67 3.15
CA LEU A 179 -6.79 17.93 3.18
C LEU A 179 -6.83 18.59 4.56
N GLU A 180 -8.01 18.69 5.18
CA GLU A 180 -8.15 19.27 6.52
C GLU A 180 -7.34 18.47 7.55
N MET A 181 -7.41 17.13 7.47
CA MET A 181 -6.64 16.26 8.34
C MET A 181 -5.13 16.48 8.18
N MET A 182 -4.63 16.47 6.93
CA MET A 182 -3.21 16.70 6.62
C MET A 182 -2.72 18.07 7.10
N ARG A 183 -3.52 19.14 6.91
CA ARG A 183 -3.19 20.50 7.37
C ARG A 183 -3.12 20.62 8.90
N SER A 184 -3.86 19.79 9.63
CA SER A 184 -3.87 19.82 11.09
C SER A 184 -2.73 19.03 11.75
N MET A 185 -1.87 18.36 10.97
CA MET A 185 -0.76 17.56 11.50
C MET A 185 0.43 18.46 11.88
N PRO A 186 1.09 18.20 13.02
CA PRO A 186 2.17 19.06 13.52
C PRO A 186 3.46 19.01 12.68
N ASN A 187 3.67 17.96 11.86
CA ASN A 187 4.88 17.77 11.05
C ASN A 187 4.58 17.97 9.56
N LEU A 188 4.39 19.22 9.15
CA LEU A 188 4.02 19.61 7.79
C LEU A 188 5.02 19.19 6.70
N ASP A 189 6.32 19.15 6.99
CA ASP A 189 7.36 18.84 5.98
C ASP A 189 7.12 17.50 5.27
N HIS A 190 6.60 16.52 6.00
CA HIS A 190 6.31 15.20 5.44
C HIS A 190 4.95 15.19 4.72
N ALA A 191 4.04 16.10 5.04
CA ALA A 191 2.68 16.18 4.52
C ALA A 191 2.52 17.14 3.33
N GLN A 192 3.50 18.00 3.02
CA GLN A 192 3.41 18.99 1.94
C GLN A 192 3.03 18.38 0.60
N MET A 193 3.66 17.26 0.22
CA MET A 193 3.33 16.56 -1.03
C MET A 193 1.90 16.03 -1.03
N ASP A 194 1.45 15.44 0.07
CA ASP A 194 0.08 14.91 0.19
C ASP A 194 -0.96 16.05 0.15
N ILE A 195 -0.65 17.19 0.79
CA ILE A 195 -1.47 18.40 0.77
C ILE A 195 -1.59 18.95 -0.66
N ALA A 196 -0.47 19.05 -1.38
CA ALA A 196 -0.45 19.49 -2.78
C ALA A 196 -1.34 18.59 -3.66
N MET A 197 -1.19 17.26 -3.53
CA MET A 197 -2.01 16.29 -4.26
C MET A 197 -3.51 16.41 -3.95
N ALA A 198 -3.87 16.59 -2.68
CA ALA A 198 -5.26 16.78 -2.26
C ALA A 198 -5.86 18.09 -2.80
N ILE A 199 -5.09 19.19 -2.79
CA ILE A 199 -5.53 20.47 -3.37
C ILE A 199 -5.71 20.34 -4.88
N GLN A 200 -4.76 19.72 -5.58
CA GLN A 200 -4.86 19.50 -7.02
C GLN A 200 -6.09 18.66 -7.37
N SER A 201 -6.33 17.57 -6.64
CA SER A 201 -7.50 16.71 -6.87
C SER A 201 -8.82 17.44 -6.61
N LEU A 202 -8.87 18.32 -5.60
CA LEU A 202 -10.01 19.20 -5.38
C LEU A 202 -10.19 20.21 -6.52
N ALA A 203 -9.11 20.78 -7.04
CA ALA A 203 -9.15 21.70 -8.18
C ALA A 203 -9.69 20.99 -9.44
N ASP A 204 -9.28 19.74 -9.68
CA ASP A 204 -9.75 18.89 -10.77
C ASP A 204 -11.25 18.59 -10.63
N VAL A 205 -11.71 18.22 -9.42
CA VAL A 205 -13.15 18.02 -9.16
C VAL A 205 -13.93 19.31 -9.40
N LYS A 206 -13.38 20.46 -8.98
CA LYS A 206 -14.02 21.77 -9.18
C LYS A 206 -14.11 22.15 -10.66
N LEU A 207 -13.08 21.84 -11.44
CA LEU A 207 -13.08 21.98 -12.88
C LEU A 207 -14.18 21.13 -13.53
N ASP A 208 -14.30 19.86 -13.12
CA ASP A 208 -15.35 18.94 -13.58
C ASP A 208 -16.78 19.41 -13.20
N THR A 209 -16.93 20.13 -12.07
CA THR A 209 -18.21 20.75 -11.67
C THR A 209 -18.45 22.16 -12.25
N HIS A 210 -17.58 22.64 -13.15
CA HIS A 210 -17.62 23.99 -13.74
C HIS A 210 -17.47 25.17 -12.76
N ASP A 211 -16.89 24.95 -11.58
CA ASP A 211 -16.55 25.98 -10.61
C ASP A 211 -15.11 26.49 -10.85
N LEU A 212 -14.94 27.19 -11.98
CA LEU A 212 -13.64 27.61 -12.50
C LEU A 212 -12.90 28.57 -11.54
N ASP A 213 -13.63 29.47 -10.90
CA ASP A 213 -13.06 30.45 -9.98
C ASP A 213 -12.44 29.77 -8.74
N VAL A 214 -13.11 28.76 -8.18
CA VAL A 214 -12.55 27.99 -7.07
C VAL A 214 -11.39 27.12 -7.54
N SER A 215 -11.50 26.49 -8.72
CA SER A 215 -10.44 25.64 -9.28
C SER A 215 -9.12 26.44 -9.47
N CYS A 216 -9.17 27.62 -10.08
CA CYS A 216 -8.00 28.49 -10.25
C CYS A 216 -7.34 28.85 -8.91
N ARG A 217 -8.13 29.28 -7.91
CA ARG A 217 -7.63 29.61 -6.57
C ARG A 217 -6.99 28.42 -5.85
N LEU A 218 -7.42 27.20 -6.16
CA LEU A 218 -6.83 25.99 -5.59
C LEU A 218 -5.51 25.66 -6.27
N TYR A 219 -5.41 25.74 -7.61
CA TYR A 219 -4.13 25.56 -8.29
C TYR A 219 -3.07 26.59 -7.87
N GLU A 220 -3.47 27.84 -7.64
CA GLU A 220 -2.59 28.90 -7.13
C GLU A 220 -1.98 28.58 -5.74
N GLN A 221 -2.62 27.73 -4.93
CA GLN A 221 -2.07 27.33 -3.62
C GLN A 221 -0.94 26.29 -3.72
N VAL A 222 -0.75 25.68 -4.89
CA VAL A 222 0.20 24.58 -5.11
C VAL A 222 1.43 25.03 -5.93
N LEU A 223 1.39 26.25 -6.50
CA LEU A 223 2.50 26.90 -7.22
C LEU A 223 3.45 27.62 -6.26
#